data_AF-A0A351AC07-F1
#
_entry.id   AF-A0A351AC07-F1
#
_cell.length_a   1.000
_cell.length_b   1.000
_cell.length_c   1.000
_cell.angle_alpha   90.00
_cell.angle_beta   90.00
_cell.angle_gamma   90.00
#
_symmetry.space_group_name_H-M   'P 1'
#
loop_
_entity.id
_entity.type
_entity.pdbx_description
1 polymer ?
#
loop_
_entity_poly.entity_id
_entity_poly.type
_entity_poly.pdbx_seq_one_letter_code
_entity_poly.pdbx_strand_id
1 'polypeptide(L)'
;MSVPEFALTTQGALGLLRFEITPADGVLLGVKDDQALPLRKALVGVGPDGILMDLLSGAQILGCYGEADADVTPERISPLRVPTGRFGAEATTHIEFFGSLPTRTLTTTRFHMFEHVFKVFDHEGTMSTLALMIVEHSQLRTWSYFFAADRNPIPPKVLGGKGQWVFDATTGELIAGHSGKVGLLWADVDRPALGMTVDFTSLREQDQEHSEVRLRFADGRAGKGVQGYNITPGGQVSVSLGGGVERVIGQIVTANHGVATISPLHVAPRSLSHGLGLR
;
A
#
# COMPACT_ATOMS: atom_id res chain seq x y z
N MET A 1 19.28 -26.51 -34.25
CA MET A 1 18.11 -25.62 -34.30
C MET A 1 17.45 -25.70 -32.93
N SER A 2 17.66 -24.68 -32.11
CA SER A 2 17.12 -24.59 -30.75
C SER A 2 15.63 -24.28 -30.81
N VAL A 3 14.82 -25.10 -30.14
CA VAL A 3 13.40 -24.84 -29.90
C VAL A 3 13.32 -23.64 -28.96
N PRO A 4 12.56 -22.59 -29.26
CA PRO A 4 12.36 -21.50 -28.31
C PRO A 4 11.58 -22.05 -27.12
N GLU A 5 12.13 -21.89 -25.91
CA GLU A 5 11.41 -22.06 -24.65
C GLU A 5 10.28 -21.03 -24.63
N PHE A 6 9.08 -21.48 -24.96
CA PHE A 6 7.87 -20.73 -24.67
C PHE A 6 7.71 -20.71 -23.15
N ALA A 7 8.19 -19.63 -22.52
CA ALA A 7 7.75 -19.26 -21.19
C ALA A 7 6.23 -19.06 -21.26
N LEU A 8 5.47 -20.06 -20.81
CA LEU A 8 4.02 -19.97 -20.62
C LEU A 8 3.77 -18.97 -19.48
N THR A 9 3.78 -17.67 -19.79
CA THR A 9 3.25 -16.62 -18.90
C THR A 9 1.75 -16.82 -18.79
N THR A 10 1.35 -17.65 -17.82
CA THR A 10 -0.06 -17.87 -17.51
C THR A 10 -0.47 -16.81 -16.50
N GLN A 11 -1.03 -15.73 -17.00
CA GLN A 11 -1.66 -14.71 -16.17
C GLN A 11 -3.00 -15.23 -15.65
N GLY A 12 -3.34 -14.88 -14.42
CA GLY A 12 -4.74 -14.89 -14.02
C GLY A 12 -4.97 -14.57 -12.57
N ALA A 13 -6.27 -14.49 -12.26
CA ALA A 13 -6.79 -13.88 -11.05
C ALA A 13 -6.26 -14.52 -9.78
N LEU A 14 -5.98 -13.68 -8.77
CA LEU A 14 -5.68 -14.09 -7.41
C LEU A 14 -6.71 -15.13 -6.92
N GLY A 15 -6.22 -16.28 -6.46
CA GLY A 15 -7.03 -17.40 -5.96
C GLY A 15 -7.44 -18.45 -7.00
N LEU A 16 -7.29 -18.20 -8.31
CA LEU A 16 -7.64 -19.17 -9.35
C LEU A 16 -6.43 -19.87 -10.00
N LEU A 17 -5.25 -19.24 -9.98
CA LEU A 17 -4.03 -19.90 -10.44
C LEU A 17 -3.38 -20.75 -9.36
N ARG A 18 -3.05 -21.96 -9.77
CA ARG A 18 -2.24 -22.92 -9.03
C ARG A 18 -1.08 -23.35 -9.90
N PHE A 19 0.07 -23.59 -9.29
CA PHE A 19 1.25 -24.05 -9.99
C PHE A 19 1.64 -25.41 -9.43
N GLU A 20 1.75 -26.40 -10.29
CA GLU A 20 2.45 -27.61 -9.92
C GLU A 20 3.95 -27.34 -10.07
N ILE A 21 4.68 -27.44 -8.96
CA ILE A 21 6.11 -27.15 -8.91
C ILE A 21 6.86 -28.39 -8.45
N THR A 22 7.89 -28.75 -9.21
CA THR A 22 8.83 -29.82 -8.87
C THR A 22 10.24 -29.27 -9.00
N PRO A 23 11.08 -29.31 -7.95
CA PRO A 23 12.46 -28.87 -8.06
C PRO A 23 13.23 -29.81 -8.98
N ALA A 24 14.08 -29.28 -9.86
CA ALA A 24 14.92 -30.09 -10.74
C ALA A 24 16.01 -30.85 -9.97
N ASP A 25 16.44 -30.28 -8.83
CA ASP A 25 17.35 -30.91 -7.87
C ASP A 25 16.96 -30.54 -6.43
N GLY A 26 17.23 -31.43 -5.48
CA GLY A 26 16.92 -31.26 -4.07
C GLY A 26 15.43 -31.35 -3.74
N VAL A 27 14.98 -30.48 -2.81
CA VAL A 27 13.59 -30.36 -2.35
C VAL A 27 13.21 -28.89 -2.20
N LEU A 28 11.94 -28.55 -2.37
CA LEU A 28 11.42 -27.25 -1.95
C LEU A 28 11.43 -27.19 -0.42
N LEU A 29 11.70 -26.01 0.12
CA LEU A 29 11.60 -25.76 1.56
C LEU A 29 10.18 -25.29 1.91
N GLY A 30 9.47 -26.08 2.69
CA GLY A 30 8.20 -25.71 3.30
C GLY A 30 8.33 -25.52 4.82
N VAL A 31 7.41 -24.79 5.44
CA VAL A 31 7.22 -24.77 6.90
C VAL A 31 5.76 -25.01 7.23
N LYS A 32 5.49 -25.88 8.20
CA LYS A 32 4.16 -26.11 8.76
C LYS A 32 4.29 -26.27 10.27
N ASP A 33 3.48 -25.56 11.04
CA ASP A 33 3.49 -25.61 12.51
C ASP A 33 4.91 -25.41 13.09
N ASP A 34 5.64 -24.42 12.53
CA ASP A 34 7.05 -24.09 12.82
C ASP A 34 8.08 -25.21 12.56
N GLN A 35 7.69 -26.27 11.85
CA GLN A 35 8.58 -27.34 11.44
C GLN A 35 8.90 -27.27 9.95
N ALA A 36 10.18 -27.44 9.62
CA ALA A 36 10.63 -27.53 8.24
C ALA A 36 10.10 -28.82 7.59
N LEU A 37 9.45 -28.66 6.44
CA LEU A 37 8.88 -29.75 5.65
C LEU A 37 9.53 -29.76 4.26
N PRO A 38 10.42 -30.72 3.95
CA PRO A 38 10.97 -30.86 2.61
C PRO A 38 9.93 -31.39 1.64
N LEU A 39 9.68 -30.68 0.55
CA LEU A 39 8.67 -31.02 -0.45
C LEU A 39 9.33 -31.38 -1.79
N ARG A 40 9.13 -32.61 -2.27
CA ARG A 40 9.60 -33.04 -3.59
C ARG A 40 8.71 -32.57 -4.73
N LYS A 41 7.49 -32.16 -4.41
CA LYS A 41 6.49 -31.64 -5.33
C LYS A 41 5.49 -30.83 -4.52
N ALA A 42 5.00 -29.73 -5.06
CA ALA A 42 3.98 -28.90 -4.43
C ALA A 42 2.92 -28.49 -5.45
N LEU A 43 1.67 -28.45 -5.01
CA LEU A 43 0.61 -27.72 -5.71
C LEU A 43 0.50 -26.35 -5.05
N VAL A 44 1.24 -25.39 -5.57
CA VAL A 44 1.36 -24.05 -4.99
C VAL A 44 0.15 -23.19 -5.32
N GLY A 45 -0.39 -22.55 -4.29
CA GLY A 45 -1.43 -21.53 -4.39
C GLY A 45 -1.22 -20.43 -3.34
N VAL A 46 -2.06 -19.40 -3.39
CA VAL A 46 -2.04 -18.28 -2.43
C VAL A 46 -3.05 -18.56 -1.32
N GLY A 47 -2.59 -18.56 -0.07
CA GLY A 47 -3.43 -18.67 1.12
C GLY A 47 -4.12 -17.34 1.50
N PRO A 48 -4.95 -17.33 2.57
CA PRO A 48 -5.73 -16.17 3.00
C PRO A 48 -4.90 -14.90 3.26
N ASP A 49 -3.67 -15.06 3.77
CA ASP A 49 -2.78 -13.94 4.14
C ASP A 49 -1.77 -13.59 3.03
N GLY A 50 -2.05 -14.02 1.78
CA GLY A 50 -1.14 -13.84 0.65
C GLY A 50 0.09 -14.75 0.66
N ILE A 51 0.22 -15.66 1.62
CA ILE A 51 1.37 -16.58 1.71
C ILE A 51 1.27 -17.64 0.61
N LEU A 52 2.37 -17.92 -0.09
CA LEU A 52 2.45 -19.08 -0.98
C LEU A 52 2.46 -20.36 -0.17
N MET A 53 1.56 -21.27 -0.49
CA MET A 53 1.38 -22.53 0.24
C MET A 53 1.31 -23.70 -0.72
N ASP A 54 1.84 -24.85 -0.31
CA ASP A 54 1.44 -26.13 -0.88
C ASP A 54 0.03 -26.47 -0.41
N LEU A 55 -0.92 -26.47 -1.35
CA LEU A 55 -2.34 -26.70 -1.08
C LEU A 55 -2.65 -28.14 -0.65
N LEU A 56 -1.71 -29.07 -0.84
CA LEU A 56 -1.88 -30.47 -0.43
C LEU A 56 -1.49 -30.69 1.03
N SER A 57 -0.32 -30.20 1.44
CA SER A 57 0.17 -30.37 2.82
C SER A 57 -0.23 -29.24 3.76
N GLY A 58 -0.58 -28.07 3.23
CA GLY A 58 -0.77 -26.83 3.99
C GLY A 58 0.54 -26.17 4.42
N ALA A 59 1.70 -26.61 3.91
CA ALA A 59 2.97 -26.00 4.24
C ALA A 59 3.17 -24.68 3.48
N GLN A 60 3.72 -23.69 4.17
CA GLN A 60 4.11 -22.41 3.62
C GLN A 60 5.41 -22.57 2.83
N ILE A 61 5.44 -22.11 1.58
CA ILE A 61 6.61 -22.19 0.71
C ILE A 61 7.59 -21.10 1.11
N LEU A 62 8.83 -21.50 1.38
CA LEU A 62 9.91 -20.61 1.74
C LEU A 62 10.65 -20.07 0.52
N GLY A 63 11.16 -18.86 0.66
CA GLY A 63 12.02 -18.23 -0.32
C GLY A 63 12.72 -17.01 0.24
N CYS A 64 13.36 -16.26 -0.66
CA CYS A 64 14.01 -14.99 -0.37
C CYS A 64 13.28 -13.86 -1.12
N TYR A 65 13.26 -12.68 -0.51
CA TYR A 65 12.70 -11.48 -1.12
C TYR A 65 13.78 -10.75 -1.93
N GLY A 66 13.42 -10.28 -3.11
CA GLY A 66 14.25 -9.35 -3.90
C GLY A 66 13.60 -7.97 -3.92
N GLU A 67 14.41 -6.92 -3.87
CA GLU A 67 13.94 -5.61 -4.31
C GLU A 67 13.80 -5.60 -5.84
N ALA A 68 12.92 -4.75 -6.37
CA ALA A 68 12.79 -4.59 -7.80
C ALA A 68 14.15 -4.21 -8.41
N ASP A 69 14.60 -4.95 -9.42
CA ASP A 69 15.87 -4.77 -10.14
C ASP A 69 17.17 -5.15 -9.39
N ALA A 70 17.08 -5.83 -8.23
CA ALA A 70 18.25 -6.37 -7.51
C ALA A 70 18.34 -7.91 -7.61
N ASP A 71 19.57 -8.44 -7.66
CA ASP A 71 19.80 -9.88 -7.52
C ASP A 71 19.33 -10.35 -6.14
N VAL A 72 18.52 -11.42 -6.13
CA VAL A 72 17.95 -11.97 -4.90
C VAL A 72 19.05 -12.70 -4.12
N THR A 73 19.51 -12.14 -3.01
CA THR A 73 20.45 -12.83 -2.12
C THR A 73 19.67 -13.63 -1.04
N PRO A 74 20.02 -14.91 -0.79
CA PRO A 74 19.31 -15.77 0.16
C PRO A 74 19.63 -15.47 1.64
N GLU A 75 20.00 -14.25 2.00
CA GLU A 75 20.42 -13.89 3.37
C GLU A 75 19.29 -14.00 4.40
N ARG A 76 18.03 -13.98 3.95
CA ARG A 76 16.87 -14.24 4.82
C ARG A 76 15.83 -15.09 4.13
N ILE A 77 15.73 -16.35 4.54
CA ILE A 77 14.69 -17.28 4.09
C ILE A 77 13.45 -17.09 4.98
N SER A 78 12.30 -16.89 4.34
CA SER A 78 11.01 -16.75 5.04
C SER A 78 9.85 -17.16 4.13
N PRO A 79 8.63 -17.35 4.66
CA PRO A 79 7.46 -17.62 3.85
C PRO A 79 7.25 -16.53 2.79
N LEU A 80 7.19 -16.92 1.52
CA LEU A 80 6.96 -15.97 0.43
C LEU A 80 5.53 -15.46 0.45
N ARG A 81 5.37 -14.14 0.28
CA ARG A 81 4.07 -13.48 0.25
C ARG A 81 3.83 -12.79 -1.08
N VAL A 82 2.67 -13.07 -1.65
CA VAL A 82 2.10 -12.40 -2.81
C VAL A 82 1.06 -11.39 -2.31
N PRO A 83 1.20 -10.10 -2.63
CA PRO A 83 0.16 -9.12 -2.34
C PRO A 83 -1.16 -9.48 -3.03
N THR A 84 -2.26 -9.47 -2.29
CA THR A 84 -3.60 -9.89 -2.76
C THR A 84 -4.52 -8.71 -3.12
N GLY A 85 -4.09 -7.48 -2.86
CA GLY A 85 -4.85 -6.28 -3.19
C GLY A 85 -4.09 -5.40 -4.17
N ARG A 86 -3.28 -4.50 -3.62
CA ARG A 86 -2.46 -3.57 -4.39
C ARG A 86 -0.99 -3.76 -4.09
N PHE A 87 -0.15 -3.52 -5.08
CA PHE A 87 1.30 -3.57 -4.94
C PHE A 87 1.93 -2.19 -5.11
N GLY A 88 2.96 -1.91 -4.31
CA GLY A 88 3.71 -0.64 -4.35
C GLY A 88 2.94 0.56 -3.79
N ALA A 89 1.87 0.31 -3.03
CA ALA A 89 1.17 1.35 -2.29
C ALA A 89 2.08 1.94 -1.20
N GLU A 90 1.96 3.25 -0.97
CA GLU A 90 2.55 3.90 0.19
C GLU A 90 1.45 4.67 0.90
N ALA A 91 1.33 4.44 2.21
CA ALA A 91 0.40 5.16 3.04
C ALA A 91 0.82 6.64 3.11
N THR A 92 -0.14 7.55 3.13
CA THR A 92 0.14 8.97 3.39
C THR A 92 0.55 9.13 4.84
N THR A 93 1.79 9.57 5.10
CA THR A 93 2.29 9.84 6.45
C THR A 93 2.63 11.32 6.66
N HIS A 94 2.78 12.08 5.57
CA HIS A 94 3.12 13.48 5.60
C HIS A 94 2.33 14.29 4.56
N ILE A 95 1.84 15.44 4.98
CA ILE A 95 1.07 16.38 4.16
C ILE A 95 1.60 17.79 4.39
N GLU A 96 1.75 18.57 3.32
CA GLU A 96 2.13 19.99 3.40
C GLU A 96 1.06 20.87 2.72
N PHE A 97 0.63 21.91 3.42
CA PHE A 97 -0.22 22.97 2.89
C PHE A 97 0.56 24.27 2.74
N PHE A 98 0.16 25.06 1.75
CA PHE A 98 0.71 26.38 1.50
C PHE A 98 -0.37 27.32 0.98
N GLY A 99 -0.06 28.61 1.00
CA GLY A 99 -0.92 29.65 0.44
C GLY A 99 -1.27 30.71 1.46
N SER A 100 -2.30 31.49 1.15
CA SER A 100 -2.68 32.65 1.94
C SER A 100 -4.12 32.59 2.43
N LEU A 101 -4.34 33.20 3.58
CA LEU A 101 -5.66 33.49 4.14
C LEU A 101 -5.93 35.00 4.11
N PRO A 102 -7.19 35.41 4.01
CA PRO A 102 -7.56 36.82 4.01
C PRO A 102 -7.30 37.46 5.38
N THR A 103 -6.71 38.65 5.35
CA THR A 103 -6.48 39.48 6.54
C THR A 103 -7.80 39.87 7.20
N ARG A 104 -7.95 39.54 8.48
CA ARG A 104 -9.13 39.94 9.25
C ARG A 104 -8.93 41.27 9.95
N THR A 105 -9.88 42.18 9.73
CA THR A 105 -10.09 43.38 10.55
C THR A 105 -11.43 43.25 11.29
N LEU A 106 -11.53 43.82 12.50
CA LEU A 106 -12.72 43.73 13.39
C LEU A 106 -14.03 44.26 12.78
N THR A 107 -13.97 44.87 11.59
CA THR A 107 -15.10 45.56 10.95
C THR A 107 -15.96 44.65 10.07
N THR A 108 -15.53 43.40 9.83
CA THR A 108 -16.27 42.47 8.95
C THR A 108 -17.32 41.69 9.71
N THR A 109 -18.60 41.88 9.35
CA THR A 109 -19.76 41.20 9.94
C THR A 109 -20.01 39.79 9.38
N ARG A 110 -19.18 39.33 8.44
CA ARG A 110 -19.28 38.01 7.81
C ARG A 110 -18.31 37.02 8.45
N PHE A 111 -18.83 35.83 8.72
CA PHE A 111 -18.07 34.68 9.16
C PHE A 111 -17.55 33.92 7.94
N HIS A 112 -16.24 33.72 7.85
CA HIS A 112 -15.61 33.02 6.73
C HIS A 112 -15.35 31.55 7.09
N MET A 113 -15.70 30.69 6.13
CA MET A 113 -15.37 29.26 6.15
C MET A 113 -14.89 28.86 4.77
N PHE A 114 -13.75 28.15 4.72
CA PHE A 114 -13.18 27.60 3.51
C PHE A 114 -13.03 26.08 3.65
N GLU A 115 -13.13 25.38 2.52
CA GLU A 115 -13.01 23.93 2.45
C GLU A 115 -12.00 23.57 1.36
N HIS A 116 -11.04 22.71 1.72
CA HIS A 116 -10.09 22.14 0.77
C HIS A 116 -10.13 20.62 0.83
N VAL A 117 -10.58 20.00 -0.26
CA VAL A 117 -10.69 18.55 -0.39
C VAL A 117 -9.44 17.97 -1.04
N PHE A 118 -8.92 16.90 -0.46
CA PHE A 118 -7.73 16.20 -0.94
C PHE A 118 -7.80 14.70 -0.68
N LYS A 119 -6.87 13.96 -1.29
CA LYS A 119 -6.82 12.49 -1.22
C LYS A 119 -5.65 12.06 -0.36
N VAL A 120 -5.87 11.00 0.39
CA VAL A 120 -4.86 10.28 1.16
C VAL A 120 -4.97 8.78 0.90
N PHE A 121 -3.90 8.04 1.13
CA PHE A 121 -3.83 6.61 0.91
C PHE A 121 -3.46 5.90 2.20
N ASP A 122 -4.02 4.72 2.44
CA ASP A 122 -3.62 3.86 3.54
C ASP A 122 -2.52 2.87 3.14
N HIS A 123 -2.18 1.95 4.04
CA HIS A 123 -1.15 0.92 3.82
C HIS A 123 -1.47 -0.04 2.66
N GLU A 124 -2.73 -0.16 2.28
CA GLU A 124 -3.16 -0.97 1.14
C GLU A 124 -3.28 -0.14 -0.14
N GLY A 125 -3.03 1.17 -0.10
CA GLY A 125 -3.21 2.07 -1.23
C GLY A 125 -4.68 2.33 -1.58
N THR A 126 -5.58 2.09 -0.63
CA THR A 126 -6.98 2.50 -0.70
C THR A 126 -7.07 3.99 -0.46
N MET A 127 -7.69 4.68 -1.41
CA MET A 127 -7.86 6.13 -1.35
C MET A 127 -8.99 6.48 -0.37
N SER A 128 -8.73 7.46 0.49
CA SER A 128 -9.75 8.18 1.26
C SER A 128 -9.71 9.65 0.90
N THR A 129 -10.88 10.30 0.94
CA THR A 129 -11.00 11.74 0.72
C THR A 129 -11.12 12.45 2.08
N LEU A 130 -10.28 13.45 2.30
CA LEU A 130 -10.35 14.33 3.47
C LEU A 130 -10.64 15.76 3.03
N ALA A 131 -11.31 16.50 3.91
CA ALA A 131 -11.54 17.93 3.79
C ALA A 131 -10.82 18.65 4.94
N LEU A 132 -10.02 19.66 4.59
CA LEU A 132 -9.52 20.67 5.53
C LEU A 132 -10.56 21.79 5.59
N MET A 133 -11.22 21.91 6.73
CA MET A 133 -12.14 23.00 7.02
C MET A 133 -11.37 24.10 7.74
N ILE A 134 -11.37 25.30 7.16
CA ILE A 134 -10.73 26.49 7.74
C ILE A 134 -11.84 27.43 8.14
N VAL A 135 -11.85 27.80 9.41
CA VAL A 135 -12.93 28.55 10.03
C VAL A 135 -12.35 29.73 10.77
N GLU A 136 -12.97 30.86 10.59
CA GLU A 136 -12.61 32.08 11.27
C GLU A 136 -12.68 31.92 12.80
N HIS A 137 -11.65 32.41 13.51
CA HIS A 137 -11.62 32.42 14.97
C HIS A 137 -12.09 33.77 15.53
N SER A 138 -12.52 33.79 16.80
CA SER A 138 -12.99 35.02 17.46
C SER A 138 -11.86 36.00 17.80
N GLN A 139 -10.61 35.54 17.76
CA GLN A 139 -9.43 36.39 17.97
C GLN A 139 -8.90 36.88 16.61
N LEU A 140 -8.43 38.12 16.57
CA LEU A 140 -7.80 38.68 15.38
C LEU A 140 -6.60 37.84 14.94
N ARG A 141 -6.35 37.84 13.62
CA ARG A 141 -5.18 37.18 13.01
C ARG A 141 -5.11 35.68 13.36
N THR A 142 -6.25 35.08 13.68
CA THR A 142 -6.34 33.69 14.10
C THR A 142 -7.39 32.96 13.27
N TRP A 143 -7.03 31.77 12.82
CA TRP A 143 -7.91 30.87 12.09
C TRP A 143 -7.94 29.52 12.80
N SER A 144 -9.11 28.92 12.94
CA SER A 144 -9.25 27.54 13.39
C SER A 144 -9.31 26.62 12.19
N TYR A 145 -8.80 25.40 12.34
CA TYR A 145 -8.93 24.37 11.33
C TYR A 145 -9.37 23.05 11.93
N PHE A 146 -10.04 22.23 11.12
CA PHE A 146 -10.25 20.83 11.43
C PHE A 146 -10.35 19.98 10.17
N PHE A 147 -9.96 18.72 10.28
CA PHE A 147 -10.11 17.74 9.22
C PHE A 147 -11.41 16.95 9.38
N ALA A 148 -12.08 16.69 8.27
CA ALA A 148 -13.23 15.80 8.17
C ALA A 148 -12.99 14.77 7.07
N ALA A 149 -13.49 13.55 7.26
CA ALA A 149 -13.51 12.54 6.21
C ALA A 149 -14.80 12.65 5.40
N ASP A 150 -14.70 12.44 4.09
CA ASP A 150 -15.84 12.47 3.17
C ASP A 150 -16.82 11.33 3.46
N ARG A 151 -18.12 11.62 3.38
CA ARG A 151 -19.21 10.72 3.75
C ARG A 151 -19.49 9.70 2.63
N ASN A 152 -18.66 8.67 2.48
CA ASN A 152 -18.97 7.63 1.49
C ASN A 152 -18.38 6.25 1.84
N PRO A 153 -19.18 5.16 1.72
CA PRO A 153 -20.36 4.87 2.51
C PRO A 153 -20.06 4.57 4.00
N ILE A 154 -18.81 4.31 4.35
CA ILE A 154 -18.32 4.21 5.75
C ILE A 154 -17.02 5.02 5.84
N PRO A 155 -17.09 6.32 6.15
CA PRO A 155 -15.88 7.14 6.31
C PRO A 155 -15.00 6.62 7.45
N PRO A 156 -13.67 6.75 7.34
CA PRO A 156 -12.84 6.65 8.52
C PRO A 156 -13.25 7.72 9.54
N LYS A 157 -13.20 7.36 10.81
CA LYS A 157 -13.24 8.33 11.90
C LYS A 157 -11.93 9.10 11.92
N VAL A 158 -12.02 10.42 11.82
CA VAL A 158 -10.88 11.32 12.01
C VAL A 158 -10.57 11.43 13.50
N LEU A 159 -9.33 11.15 13.87
CA LEU A 159 -8.78 11.28 15.21
C LEU A 159 -7.85 12.50 15.25
N GLY A 160 -8.12 13.45 16.15
CA GLY A 160 -7.33 14.69 16.22
C GLY A 160 -7.61 15.60 15.02
N GLY A 161 -6.56 16.14 14.41
CA GLY A 161 -6.68 16.94 13.19
C GLY A 161 -7.47 18.23 13.34
N LYS A 162 -7.34 18.91 14.48
CA LYS A 162 -7.93 20.24 14.70
C LYS A 162 -6.93 21.12 15.41
N GLY A 163 -6.96 22.41 15.15
CA GLY A 163 -6.03 23.36 15.74
C GLY A 163 -6.33 24.79 15.35
N GLN A 164 -5.35 25.66 15.63
CA GLN A 164 -5.42 27.08 15.32
C GLN A 164 -4.12 27.54 14.68
N TRP A 165 -4.23 28.49 13.77
CA TRP A 165 -3.14 29.22 13.16
C TRP A 165 -3.19 30.66 13.65
N VAL A 166 -2.06 31.16 14.13
CA VAL A 166 -1.91 32.56 14.57
C VAL A 166 -0.87 33.22 13.68
N PHE A 167 -1.22 34.38 13.13
CA PHE A 167 -0.38 35.13 12.20
C PHE A 167 0.17 36.40 12.84
N ASP A 168 1.39 36.76 12.47
CA ASP A 168 1.99 38.04 12.84
C ASP A 168 1.23 39.20 12.20
N ALA A 169 0.92 40.23 12.99
CA ALA A 169 0.11 41.35 12.55
C ALA A 169 0.83 42.27 11.54
N THR A 170 2.17 42.21 11.48
CA THR A 170 3.01 43.10 10.65
C THR A 170 3.45 42.40 9.37
N THR A 171 3.88 41.15 9.48
CA THR A 171 4.45 40.39 8.34
C THR A 171 3.44 39.45 7.69
N GLY A 172 2.34 39.11 8.38
CA GLY A 172 1.39 38.09 7.95
C GLY A 172 1.96 36.67 7.99
N GLU A 173 3.12 36.45 8.62
CA GLU A 173 3.72 35.12 8.73
C GLU A 173 3.07 34.30 9.84
N LEU A 174 3.02 32.98 9.65
CA LEU A 174 2.51 32.07 10.66
C LEU A 174 3.48 32.00 11.86
N ILE A 175 2.99 32.38 13.05
CA ILE A 175 3.78 32.38 14.29
C ILE A 175 3.39 31.27 15.26
N ALA A 176 2.23 30.62 15.07
CA ALA A 176 1.84 29.43 15.82
C ALA A 176 0.93 28.50 15.00
N GLY A 177 0.99 27.19 15.28
CA GLY A 177 0.20 26.18 14.58
C GLY A 177 0.86 25.61 13.32
N HIS A 178 2.19 25.67 13.24
CA HIS A 178 2.97 25.21 12.08
C HIS A 178 2.79 23.74 11.73
N SER A 179 2.37 22.91 12.68
CA SER A 179 2.15 21.49 12.43
C SER A 179 0.96 20.93 13.19
N GLY A 180 0.46 19.80 12.71
CA GLY A 180 -0.62 19.02 13.32
C GLY A 180 -0.43 17.52 13.12
N LYS A 181 -1.26 16.75 13.82
CA LYS A 181 -1.37 15.29 13.63
C LYS A 181 -2.82 14.93 13.35
N VAL A 182 -3.02 14.04 12.38
CA VAL A 182 -4.32 13.53 11.95
C VAL A 182 -4.24 12.02 11.94
N GLY A 183 -5.19 11.36 12.59
CA GLY A 183 -5.35 9.90 12.51
C GLY A 183 -6.62 9.54 11.76
N LEU A 184 -6.60 8.43 11.03
CA LEU A 184 -7.79 7.79 10.46
C LEU A 184 -7.96 6.40 11.06
N LEU A 185 -9.19 6.10 11.49
CA LEU A 185 -9.57 4.80 12.03
C LEU A 185 -10.81 4.30 11.31
N TRP A 186 -10.78 3.07 10.83
CA TRP A 186 -11.90 2.43 10.14
C TRP A 186 -12.73 1.58 11.10
N ALA A 187 -13.98 1.30 10.70
CA ALA A 187 -14.85 0.38 11.45
C ALA A 187 -14.39 -1.09 11.28
N ASP A 188 -13.70 -1.40 10.18
CA ASP A 188 -13.02 -2.66 9.97
C ASP A 188 -11.80 -2.75 10.90
N VAL A 189 -11.84 -3.72 11.82
CA VAL A 189 -10.80 -3.91 12.85
C VAL A 189 -9.51 -4.49 12.29
N ASP A 190 -9.58 -5.13 11.12
CA ASP A 190 -8.41 -5.71 10.46
C ASP A 190 -7.65 -4.66 9.65
N ARG A 191 -8.28 -3.50 9.37
CA ARG A 191 -7.65 -2.38 8.68
C ARG A 191 -6.84 -1.51 9.66
N PRO A 192 -5.50 -1.44 9.53
CA PRO A 192 -4.66 -0.68 10.45
C PRO A 192 -4.99 0.82 10.42
N ALA A 193 -4.94 1.48 11.59
CA ALA A 193 -5.11 2.93 11.67
C ALA A 193 -3.98 3.67 10.95
N LEU A 194 -4.31 4.78 10.30
CA LEU A 194 -3.34 5.63 9.60
C LEU A 194 -3.03 6.87 10.42
N GLY A 195 -1.75 7.14 10.65
CA GLY A 195 -1.28 8.37 11.28
C GLY A 195 -0.55 9.27 10.29
N MET A 196 -0.93 10.55 10.24
CA MET A 196 -0.34 11.57 9.39
C MET A 196 0.17 12.75 10.19
N THR A 197 1.29 13.32 9.75
CA THR A 197 1.76 14.65 10.13
C THR A 197 1.34 15.67 9.08
N VAL A 198 0.99 16.87 9.52
CA VAL A 198 0.60 17.95 8.62
C VAL A 198 1.49 19.16 8.91
N ASP A 199 2.01 19.77 7.85
CA ASP A 199 2.82 20.98 7.88
C ASP A 199 2.05 22.17 7.26
N PHE A 200 2.05 23.28 7.99
CA PHE A 200 1.41 24.54 7.67
C PHE A 200 2.41 25.71 7.65
N THR A 201 3.71 25.44 7.76
CA THR A 201 4.77 26.46 7.86
C THR A 201 4.75 27.46 6.70
N SER A 202 4.28 27.03 5.53
CA SER A 202 4.16 27.86 4.33
C SER A 202 2.86 28.67 4.23
N LEU A 203 2.03 28.70 5.27
CA LEU A 203 0.83 29.53 5.31
C LEU A 203 1.18 30.98 5.67
N ARG A 204 0.45 31.92 5.06
CA ARG A 204 0.54 33.35 5.37
C ARG A 204 -0.85 33.97 5.42
N GLU A 205 -0.93 35.17 5.99
CA GLU A 205 -2.10 36.02 5.90
C GLU A 205 -1.77 37.22 5.00
N GLN A 206 -2.68 37.55 4.09
CA GLN A 206 -2.50 38.62 3.10
C GLN A 206 -3.78 39.44 2.96
N ASP A 207 -3.67 40.67 2.45
CA ASP A 207 -4.84 41.50 2.15
C ASP A 207 -5.51 41.00 0.86
N GLN A 208 -6.48 40.10 1.02
CA GLN A 208 -7.22 39.45 -0.06
C GLN A 208 -8.63 39.08 0.43
N GLU A 209 -9.56 38.79 -0.48
CA GLU A 209 -10.94 38.45 -0.13
C GLU A 209 -11.18 36.95 0.06
N HIS A 210 -10.33 36.09 -0.50
CA HIS A 210 -10.52 34.64 -0.55
C HIS A 210 -9.33 33.89 0.03
N SER A 211 -9.53 32.63 0.41
CA SER A 211 -8.43 31.74 0.74
C SER A 211 -7.79 31.17 -0.53
N GLU A 212 -6.47 31.16 -0.57
CA GLU A 212 -5.68 30.47 -1.59
C GLU A 212 -4.93 29.26 -1.03
N VAL A 213 -5.35 28.76 0.13
CA VAL A 213 -4.73 27.58 0.75
C VAL A 213 -4.88 26.38 -0.17
N ARG A 214 -3.79 25.67 -0.40
CA ARG A 214 -3.74 24.50 -1.28
C ARG A 214 -2.82 23.44 -0.69
N LEU A 215 -3.12 22.19 -1.04
CA LEU A 215 -2.19 21.10 -0.83
C LEU A 215 -0.96 21.32 -1.71
N ARG A 216 0.23 21.37 -1.10
CA ARG A 216 1.50 21.36 -1.84
C ARG A 216 1.93 19.93 -2.13
N PHE A 217 1.89 19.09 -1.10
CA PHE A 217 2.50 17.78 -1.12
C PHE A 217 1.76 16.80 -0.22
N ALA A 218 1.70 15.55 -0.66
CA ALA A 218 1.36 14.38 0.14
C ALA A 218 2.21 13.21 -0.37
N ASP A 219 2.82 12.46 0.55
CA ASP A 219 3.76 11.37 0.23
C ASP A 219 3.09 10.06 -0.19
N GLY A 220 1.84 9.85 0.22
CA GLY A 220 1.14 8.60 -0.08
C GLY A 220 0.80 8.43 -1.55
N ARG A 221 0.78 7.17 -2.00
CA ARG A 221 0.46 6.82 -3.39
C ARG A 221 -0.40 5.57 -3.48
N ALA A 222 -1.28 5.59 -4.48
CA ALA A 222 -2.04 4.42 -4.87
C ALA A 222 -1.10 3.30 -5.34
N GLY A 223 -1.23 2.11 -4.75
CA GLY A 223 -0.66 0.91 -5.35
C GLY A 223 -1.42 0.49 -6.61
N LYS A 224 -0.78 -0.29 -7.48
CA LYS A 224 -1.43 -0.89 -8.65
C LYS A 224 -2.18 -2.15 -8.23
N GLY A 225 -3.39 -2.34 -8.75
CA GLY A 225 -4.15 -3.56 -8.52
C GLY A 225 -3.39 -4.78 -9.00
N VAL A 226 -3.26 -5.78 -8.13
CA VAL A 226 -2.67 -7.07 -8.47
C VAL A 226 -3.70 -7.87 -9.24
N GLN A 227 -3.34 -8.27 -10.46
CA GLN A 227 -4.18 -9.07 -11.33
C GLN A 227 -3.88 -10.57 -11.19
N GLY A 228 -2.67 -10.90 -10.74
CA GLY A 228 -2.21 -12.27 -10.63
C GLY A 228 -0.77 -12.34 -10.17
N TYR A 229 -0.26 -13.56 -10.16
CA TYR A 229 1.14 -13.86 -9.91
C TYR A 229 1.60 -14.96 -10.86
N ASN A 230 2.90 -14.99 -11.11
CA ASN A 230 3.54 -15.99 -11.92
C ASN A 230 4.75 -16.55 -11.20
N ILE A 231 5.09 -17.81 -11.50
CA ILE A 231 6.30 -18.47 -11.01
C ILE A 231 7.08 -18.96 -12.22
N THR A 232 8.30 -18.46 -12.39
CA THR A 232 9.14 -18.84 -13.52
C THR A 232 9.85 -20.18 -13.25
N PRO A 233 10.36 -20.87 -14.29
CA PRO A 233 11.23 -22.03 -14.10
C PRO A 233 12.51 -21.74 -13.30
N GLY A 234 12.92 -20.47 -13.17
CA GLY A 234 14.01 -20.07 -12.27
C GLY A 234 13.59 -19.96 -10.80
N GLY A 235 12.31 -20.24 -10.48
CA GLY A 235 11.74 -20.07 -9.15
C GLY A 235 11.42 -18.62 -8.77
N GLN A 236 11.61 -17.66 -9.69
CA GLN A 236 11.23 -16.27 -9.42
C GLN A 236 9.72 -16.15 -9.35
N VAL A 237 9.24 -15.45 -8.33
CA VAL A 237 7.84 -15.12 -8.14
C VAL A 237 7.65 -13.68 -8.55
N SER A 238 6.78 -13.44 -9.53
CA SER A 238 6.39 -12.11 -9.97
C SER A 238 4.90 -11.85 -9.75
N VAL A 239 4.56 -10.58 -9.53
CA VAL A 239 3.17 -10.11 -9.54
C VAL A 239 2.86 -9.45 -10.86
N SER A 240 1.72 -9.79 -11.44
CA SER A 240 1.16 -9.11 -12.61
C SER A 240 0.25 -7.98 -12.12
N LEU A 241 0.54 -6.77 -12.56
CA LEU A 241 -0.15 -5.55 -12.16
C LEU A 241 -0.98 -5.01 -13.33
N GLY A 242 -2.00 -4.20 -13.00
CA GLY A 242 -2.79 -3.47 -14.00
C GLY A 242 -1.91 -2.75 -15.04
N GLY A 243 -2.26 -2.90 -16.31
CA GLY A 243 -1.50 -2.37 -17.45
C GLY A 243 -0.38 -3.27 -17.96
N GLY A 244 -0.38 -4.57 -17.59
CA GLY A 244 0.56 -5.56 -18.12
C GLY A 244 1.97 -5.49 -17.52
N VAL A 245 2.16 -4.75 -16.42
CA VAL A 245 3.46 -4.60 -15.75
C VAL A 245 3.68 -5.80 -14.83
N GLU A 246 4.81 -6.48 -14.96
CA GLU A 246 5.24 -7.50 -14.01
C GLU A 246 6.34 -6.99 -13.09
N ARG A 247 6.33 -7.41 -11.82
CA ARG A 247 7.37 -7.09 -10.85
C ARG A 247 7.76 -8.35 -10.09
N VAL A 248 9.05 -8.67 -10.07
CA VAL A 248 9.59 -9.75 -9.23
C VAL A 248 9.47 -9.32 -7.77
N ILE A 249 8.99 -10.23 -6.91
CA ILE A 249 8.79 -10.00 -5.47
C ILE A 249 9.61 -10.96 -4.62
N GLY A 250 10.19 -11.99 -5.21
CA GLY A 250 11.03 -12.94 -4.52
C GLY A 250 11.37 -14.16 -5.37
N GLN A 251 12.02 -15.12 -4.75
CA GLN A 251 12.45 -16.35 -5.39
C GLN A 251 12.31 -17.53 -4.43
N ILE A 252 11.72 -18.61 -4.93
CA ILE A 252 11.58 -19.87 -4.19
C ILE A 252 12.95 -20.49 -4.01
N VAL A 253 13.23 -20.92 -2.79
CA VAL A 253 14.49 -21.55 -2.42
C VAL A 253 14.29 -23.07 -2.33
N THR A 254 15.24 -23.82 -2.87
CA THR A 254 15.33 -25.27 -2.69
C THR A 254 16.40 -25.60 -1.65
N ALA A 255 16.44 -26.84 -1.19
CA ALA A 255 17.54 -27.35 -0.41
C ALA A 255 18.07 -28.64 -1.00
N ASN A 256 19.39 -28.75 -1.06
CA ASN A 256 20.07 -30.00 -1.36
C ASN A 256 21.07 -30.30 -0.24
N HIS A 257 21.07 -31.53 0.28
CA HIS A 257 21.93 -31.97 1.39
C HIS A 257 21.94 -31.03 2.62
N GLY A 258 20.80 -30.40 2.93
CA GLY A 258 20.67 -29.47 4.07
C GLY A 258 21.18 -28.05 3.82
N VAL A 259 21.64 -27.74 2.59
CA VAL A 259 22.04 -26.39 2.17
C VAL A 259 20.94 -25.78 1.32
N ALA A 260 20.49 -24.58 1.70
CA ALA A 260 19.51 -23.82 0.94
C ALA A 260 20.18 -23.14 -0.28
N THR A 261 19.59 -23.33 -1.46
CA THR A 261 20.11 -22.82 -2.73
C THR A 261 18.97 -22.35 -3.65
N ILE A 262 19.32 -21.61 -4.69
CA ILE A 262 18.40 -21.30 -5.79
C ILE A 262 18.66 -22.33 -6.89
N SER A 263 17.64 -23.12 -7.24
CA SER A 263 17.74 -24.16 -8.26
C SER A 263 16.59 -24.05 -9.27
N PRO A 264 16.78 -24.51 -10.51
CA PRO A 264 15.70 -24.58 -11.48
C PRO A 264 14.52 -25.42 -10.98
N LEU A 265 13.32 -25.00 -11.36
CA LEU A 265 12.04 -25.62 -11.05
C LEU A 265 11.34 -26.01 -12.35
N HIS A 266 10.75 -27.18 -12.37
CA HIS A 266 9.70 -27.50 -13.32
C HIS A 266 8.40 -26.91 -12.81
N VAL A 267 7.88 -25.92 -13.54
CA VAL A 267 6.63 -25.21 -13.21
C VAL A 267 5.59 -25.50 -14.28
N ALA A 268 4.46 -26.05 -13.87
CA ALA A 268 3.31 -26.29 -14.75
C ALA A 268 2.07 -25.56 -14.20
N PRO A 269 1.52 -24.57 -14.94
CA PRO A 269 0.29 -23.91 -14.52
C PRO A 269 -0.89 -24.89 -14.54
N ARG A 270 -1.74 -24.80 -13.52
CA ARG A 270 -2.98 -25.56 -13.39
C ARG A 270 -4.14 -24.57 -13.36
N SER A 271 -4.94 -24.57 -14.43
CA SER A 271 -6.23 -23.86 -14.46
C SER A 271 -7.32 -24.76 -13.86
N LEU A 272 -8.22 -24.19 -13.06
CA LEU A 272 -9.52 -24.80 -12.81
C LEU A 272 -10.35 -24.65 -14.08
N SER A 273 -10.26 -25.61 -15.02
CA SER A 273 -11.37 -25.81 -15.93
C SER A 273 -12.58 -26.23 -15.08
N HIS A 274 -13.72 -25.56 -15.28
CA HIS A 274 -14.99 -25.86 -14.62
C HIS A 274 -15.28 -27.37 -14.63
N GLY A 275 -15.01 -28.02 -13.50
CA GLY A 275 -15.37 -29.41 -13.22
C GLY A 275 -16.61 -29.47 -12.33
N LEU A 276 -17.66 -28.71 -12.65
CA LEU A 276 -19.02 -29.11 -12.25
C LEU A 276 -19.47 -30.20 -13.21
N GLY A 277 -18.87 -31.38 -13.05
CA GLY A 277 -19.47 -32.62 -13.51
C GLY A 277 -20.62 -32.94 -12.58
N LEU A 278 -21.81 -32.45 -12.90
CA LEU A 278 -23.05 -33.06 -12.42
C LEU A 278 -23.00 -34.55 -12.81
N ARG A 279 -22.98 -35.41 -11.79
CA ARG A 279 -23.63 -36.71 -11.84
C ARG A 279 -24.66 -36.73 -10.73
#